data_AF-A0A642UI25-F1
#
_entry.id   AF-A0A642UI25-F1
#
_cell.length_a   1.000
_cell.length_b   1.000
_cell.length_c   1.000
_cell.angle_alpha   90.00
_cell.angle_beta   90.00
_cell.angle_gamma   90.00
#
_symmetry.space_group_name_H-M   'P 1'
#
loop_
_entity.id
_entity.type
_entity.pdbx_description
1 polymer ?
#
loop_
_entity_poly.entity_id
_entity_poly.type
_entity_poly.pdbx_seq_one_letter_code
_entity_poly.pdbx_strand_id
1 'polypeptide(L)'
;MAENFGSLLRTSRLASLSKPLKGVNRKLNPHPSHQVVATTPASFHRRDWGLKAPIPEKHRSLYVNVQAMDSPEGIAQYEAGSGFYRKLQRFRELGVPLKHGNMQVDYFLTRSDQGKTLLDIPKHELERLMKIAPEKRKEFKKFLEQKRSTQTIKTRDDMDSYAAEFWNFNPIHAHSMRKSRSSIGLNYGLKGTLHNTPDGMRTGKIVPGRVVNGGIENRAVGIAGFVAESSHRRMGAQDSPLAVRDVQQFLIRSAEADTPCRVRIQASSVQH
;
A
#
# COMPACT_ATOMS: atom_id res chain seq x y z
N MET A 1 17.59 12.52 -38.20
CA MET A 1 16.91 11.23 -37.96
C MET A 1 17.02 10.73 -36.52
N ALA A 2 18.14 10.92 -35.81
CA ALA A 2 18.31 10.42 -34.43
C ALA A 2 17.38 11.08 -33.37
N GLU A 3 17.01 12.35 -33.53
CA GLU A 3 16.14 13.05 -32.55
C GLU A 3 14.74 12.43 -32.43
N ASN A 4 14.22 11.86 -33.52
CA ASN A 4 12.91 11.21 -33.55
C ASN A 4 12.90 9.87 -32.80
N PHE A 5 14.02 9.15 -32.77
CA PHE A 5 14.10 7.90 -32.02
C PHE A 5 14.07 8.15 -30.50
N GLY A 6 14.78 9.19 -30.04
CA GLY A 6 14.81 9.55 -28.63
C GLY A 6 13.43 9.92 -28.06
N SER A 7 12.62 10.66 -28.84
CA SER A 7 11.25 11.01 -28.44
C SER A 7 10.33 9.78 -28.38
N LEU A 8 10.43 8.88 -29.35
CA LEU A 8 9.70 7.60 -29.36
C LEU A 8 10.10 6.69 -28.19
N LEU A 9 11.40 6.63 -27.87
CA LEU A 9 11.88 5.82 -26.75
C LEU A 9 11.35 6.36 -25.42
N ARG A 10 11.31 7.68 -25.24
CA ARG A 10 10.74 8.32 -24.03
C ARG A 10 9.25 8.00 -23.83
N THR A 11 8.48 7.88 -24.90
CA THR A 11 7.03 7.56 -24.85
C THR A 11 6.74 6.06 -24.93
N SER A 12 7.77 5.24 -25.12
CA SER A 12 7.61 3.79 -25.22
C SER A 12 7.10 3.16 -23.92
N ARG A 13 6.39 2.04 -24.04
CA ARG A 13 5.91 1.26 -22.88
C ARG A 13 7.06 0.73 -22.03
N LEU A 14 8.21 0.44 -22.65
CA LEU A 14 9.41 -0.02 -21.95
C LEU A 14 9.96 1.08 -21.02
N ALA A 15 10.07 2.33 -21.52
CA ALA A 15 10.53 3.46 -20.71
C ALA A 15 9.54 3.85 -19.60
N SER A 16 8.25 3.53 -19.78
CA SER A 16 7.21 3.76 -18.77
C SER A 16 7.27 2.79 -17.57
N LEU A 17 8.10 1.74 -17.63
CA LEU A 17 8.22 0.76 -16.56
C LEU A 17 8.80 1.41 -15.29
N SER A 18 8.10 1.25 -14.17
CA SER A 18 8.51 1.89 -12.92
C SER A 18 9.75 1.21 -12.32
N LYS A 19 10.64 2.02 -11.74
CA LYS A 19 11.78 1.51 -10.98
C LYS A 19 11.26 0.81 -9.71
N PRO A 20 11.90 -0.30 -9.29
CA PRO A 20 11.45 -1.03 -8.11
C PRO A 20 11.52 -0.16 -6.85
N LEU A 21 10.56 -0.36 -5.95
CA LEU A 21 10.52 0.34 -4.66
C LEU A 21 11.70 -0.10 -3.78
N LYS A 22 12.48 0.85 -3.27
CA LYS A 22 13.62 0.59 -2.37
C LYS A 22 13.14 0.15 -0.98
N GLY A 23 13.88 -0.75 -0.33
CA GLY A 23 13.68 -1.10 1.09
C GLY A 23 12.56 -2.11 1.38
N VAL A 24 12.06 -2.82 0.37
CA VAL A 24 11.03 -3.86 0.60
C VAL A 24 11.69 -5.15 1.12
N ASN A 25 11.38 -5.52 2.36
CA ASN A 25 11.80 -6.79 2.94
C ASN A 25 11.07 -7.96 2.25
N ARG A 26 11.81 -8.70 1.39
CA ARG A 26 11.30 -9.84 0.60
C ARG A 26 10.61 -10.92 1.43
N LYS A 27 10.99 -11.08 2.71
CA LYS A 27 10.44 -12.11 3.61
C LYS A 27 8.98 -11.87 4.01
N LEU A 28 8.54 -10.61 4.12
CA LEU A 28 7.17 -10.28 4.54
C LEU A 28 6.31 -9.73 3.39
N ASN A 29 6.92 -9.11 2.38
CA ASN A 29 6.30 -8.63 1.13
C ASN A 29 4.83 -8.14 1.27
N PRO A 30 4.56 -7.11 2.09
CA PRO A 30 3.19 -6.63 2.33
C PRO A 30 2.55 -5.96 1.10
N HIS A 31 3.35 -5.39 0.20
CA HIS A 31 2.88 -4.68 -1.00
C HIS A 31 3.77 -5.01 -2.21
N PRO A 32 3.29 -4.81 -3.45
CA PRO A 32 4.10 -5.05 -4.64
C PRO A 32 5.32 -4.12 -4.68
N SER A 33 6.46 -4.66 -5.09
CA SER A 33 7.73 -3.93 -5.24
C SER A 33 8.08 -3.64 -6.69
N HIS A 34 7.71 -4.55 -7.59
CA HIS A 34 7.93 -4.48 -9.03
C HIS A 34 6.60 -4.36 -9.77
N GLN A 35 6.64 -3.75 -10.94
CA GLN A 35 5.49 -3.69 -11.83
C GLN A 35 5.19 -5.07 -12.41
N VAL A 36 3.90 -5.42 -12.41
CA VAL A 36 3.41 -6.63 -13.06
C VAL A 36 3.16 -6.31 -14.53
N VAL A 37 3.79 -7.05 -15.43
CA VAL A 37 3.58 -6.97 -16.88
C VAL A 37 2.70 -8.14 -17.30
N ALA A 38 1.68 -7.84 -18.10
CA ALA A 38 0.79 -8.83 -18.68
C ALA A 38 0.99 -8.88 -20.20
N THR A 39 0.85 -10.07 -20.77
CA THR A 39 0.85 -10.28 -22.23
C THR A 39 -0.49 -10.82 -22.72
N THR A 40 -0.71 -10.80 -24.03
CA THR A 40 -1.89 -11.41 -24.66
C THR A 40 -1.71 -12.93 -24.79
N PRO A 41 -2.79 -13.74 -24.88
CA PRO A 41 -2.66 -15.18 -25.09
C PRO A 41 -1.87 -15.56 -26.35
N ALA A 42 -1.99 -14.77 -27.42
CA ALA A 42 -1.26 -15.00 -28.67
C ALA A 42 0.25 -14.75 -28.52
N SER A 43 0.64 -13.66 -27.85
CA SER A 43 2.04 -13.37 -27.55
C SER A 43 2.61 -14.33 -26.51
N PHE A 44 1.79 -14.77 -25.54
CA PHE A 44 2.15 -15.79 -24.56
C PHE A 44 2.56 -17.11 -25.21
N HIS A 45 1.82 -17.55 -26.24
CA HIS A 45 2.18 -18.73 -27.02
C HIS A 45 3.56 -18.60 -27.67
N ARG A 46 3.91 -17.39 -28.14
CA ARG A 46 5.23 -17.05 -28.72
C ARG A 46 6.28 -16.71 -27.67
N ARG A 47 5.91 -16.79 -26.39
CA ARG A 47 6.75 -16.46 -25.24
C ARG A 47 7.25 -15.01 -25.20
N ASP A 48 6.45 -14.10 -25.76
CA ASP A 48 6.78 -12.69 -25.88
C ASP A 48 6.00 -11.83 -24.86
N TRP A 49 6.75 -11.05 -24.08
CA TRP A 49 6.26 -10.07 -23.12
C TRP A 49 6.72 -8.63 -23.46
N GLY A 50 7.32 -8.42 -24.64
CA GLY A 50 7.97 -7.17 -25.00
C GLY A 50 9.25 -6.92 -24.19
N LEU A 51 9.93 -7.99 -23.77
CA LEU A 51 11.21 -7.94 -23.08
C LEU A 51 12.37 -8.15 -24.07
N LYS A 52 13.61 -7.99 -23.59
CA LYS A 52 14.83 -8.18 -24.42
C LYS A 52 14.88 -9.59 -25.04
N ALA A 53 14.43 -10.61 -24.30
CA ALA A 53 14.44 -12.00 -24.72
C ALA A 53 13.10 -12.67 -24.36
N PRO A 54 12.70 -13.72 -25.11
CA PRO A 54 11.50 -14.49 -24.80
C PRO A 54 11.66 -15.28 -23.49
N ILE A 55 10.55 -15.48 -22.80
CA ILE A 55 10.53 -16.17 -21.49
C ILE A 55 10.44 -17.70 -21.70
N PRO A 56 11.14 -18.53 -20.90
CA PRO A 56 11.04 -19.98 -20.97
C PRO A 56 9.62 -20.56 -20.90
N GLU A 57 9.38 -21.64 -21.64
CA GLU A 57 8.08 -22.34 -21.70
C GLU A 57 7.58 -22.89 -20.35
N LYS A 58 8.51 -23.20 -19.44
CA LYS A 58 8.19 -23.62 -18.07
C LYS A 58 7.30 -22.59 -17.34
N HIS A 59 7.35 -21.33 -17.75
CA HIS A 59 6.51 -20.28 -17.20
C HIS A 59 5.07 -20.36 -17.74
N ARG A 60 4.10 -20.58 -16.83
CA ARG A 60 2.69 -20.83 -17.18
C ARG A 60 1.75 -19.63 -16.99
N SER A 61 2.20 -18.52 -16.40
CA SER A 61 1.32 -17.38 -16.13
C SER A 61 1.47 -16.25 -17.14
N LEU A 62 0.35 -15.64 -17.56
CA LEU A 62 0.35 -14.44 -18.41
C LEU A 62 1.02 -13.21 -17.75
N TYR A 63 1.14 -13.25 -16.42
CA TYR A 63 1.65 -12.16 -15.60
C TYR A 63 3.06 -12.45 -15.12
N VAL A 64 3.93 -11.45 -15.22
CA VAL A 64 5.35 -11.53 -14.87
C VAL A 64 5.76 -10.27 -14.10
N ASN A 65 6.57 -10.43 -13.05
CA ASN A 65 7.24 -9.31 -12.40
C ASN A 65 8.64 -9.19 -12.98
N VAL A 66 8.94 -8.07 -13.63
CA VAL A 66 10.26 -7.83 -14.23
C VAL A 66 11.18 -7.21 -13.18
N GLN A 67 12.31 -7.86 -12.89
CA GLN A 67 13.33 -7.34 -11.97
C GLN A 67 14.40 -6.56 -12.72
N ALA A 68 14.91 -7.16 -13.79
CA ALA A 68 15.88 -6.54 -14.68
C ALA A 68 15.60 -6.98 -16.12
N MET A 69 15.72 -6.03 -17.06
CA MET A 69 15.56 -6.29 -18.49
C MET A 69 16.69 -7.14 -19.05
N ASP A 70 17.86 -7.02 -18.45
CA ASP A 70 19.08 -7.71 -18.83
C ASP A 70 19.88 -7.98 -17.57
N SER A 71 20.50 -9.15 -17.52
CA SER A 71 21.38 -9.57 -16.45
C SER A 71 22.78 -9.83 -17.01
N PRO A 72 23.81 -9.97 -16.16
CA PRO A 72 25.14 -10.36 -16.63
C PRO A 72 25.14 -11.68 -17.42
N GLU A 73 24.15 -12.54 -17.16
CA GLU A 73 23.93 -13.80 -17.87
C GLU A 73 23.27 -13.62 -19.25
N GLY A 74 22.93 -12.39 -19.65
CA GLY A 74 22.29 -12.07 -20.93
C GLY A 74 20.81 -12.45 -21.03
N ILE A 75 20.14 -12.68 -19.89
CA ILE A 75 18.73 -13.09 -19.81
C ILE A 75 17.96 -12.07 -18.96
N ALA A 76 16.67 -11.86 -19.26
CA ALA A 76 15.81 -11.03 -18.42
C ALA A 76 15.55 -11.72 -17.06
N GLN A 77 15.76 -10.99 -15.95
CA GLN A 77 15.42 -11.49 -14.62
C GLN A 77 13.97 -11.20 -14.31
N TYR A 78 13.21 -12.26 -14.03
CA TYR A 78 11.79 -12.16 -13.78
C TYR A 78 11.31 -13.15 -12.71
N GLU A 79 10.17 -12.83 -12.10
CA GLU A 79 9.44 -13.70 -11.18
C GLU A 79 7.99 -13.87 -11.62
N ALA A 80 7.32 -14.93 -11.13
CA ALA A 80 5.90 -15.12 -11.38
C ALA A 80 5.08 -13.97 -10.75
N GLY A 81 4.41 -13.17 -11.60
CA GLY A 81 3.75 -11.93 -11.18
C GLY A 81 2.26 -12.07 -10.81
N SER A 82 1.68 -13.26 -10.90
CA SER A 82 0.23 -13.44 -10.74
C SER A 82 -0.29 -13.21 -9.32
N GLY A 83 0.57 -13.29 -8.30
CA GLY A 83 0.18 -13.24 -6.90
C GLY A 83 -0.49 -11.92 -6.50
N PHE A 84 0.23 -10.80 -6.63
CA PHE A 84 -0.28 -9.48 -6.25
C PHE A 84 -1.41 -9.00 -7.15
N TYR A 85 -1.34 -9.26 -8.46
CA TYR A 85 -2.41 -8.91 -9.39
C TYR A 85 -3.74 -9.59 -9.01
N ARG A 86 -3.73 -10.90 -8.73
CA ARG A 86 -4.93 -11.62 -8.30
C ARG A 86 -5.41 -11.20 -6.92
N LYS A 87 -4.50 -10.85 -5.99
CA LYS A 87 -4.89 -10.27 -4.69
C LYS A 87 -5.60 -8.93 -4.87
N LEU A 88 -5.09 -8.06 -5.74
CA LEU A 88 -5.73 -6.79 -6.09
C LEU A 88 -7.13 -7.01 -6.67
N GLN A 89 -7.26 -7.93 -7.63
CA GLN A 89 -8.55 -8.27 -8.23
C GLN A 89 -9.54 -8.76 -7.18
N ARG A 90 -9.15 -9.75 -6.35
CA ARG A 90 -10.01 -10.27 -5.28
C ARG A 90 -10.38 -9.19 -4.26
N PHE A 91 -9.46 -8.28 -3.92
CA PHE A 91 -9.76 -7.17 -3.03
C PHE A 91 -10.82 -6.22 -3.60
N ARG A 92 -10.72 -5.90 -4.91
CA ARG A 92 -11.74 -5.10 -5.61
C ARG A 92 -13.08 -5.82 -5.66
N GLU A 93 -13.08 -7.14 -5.83
CA GLU A 93 -14.29 -7.96 -5.78
C GLU A 93 -14.95 -7.95 -4.39
N LEU A 94 -14.23 -7.63 -3.30
CA LEU A 94 -14.85 -7.46 -1.98
C LEU A 94 -15.78 -6.24 -1.93
N GLY A 95 -15.51 -5.22 -2.75
CA GLY A 95 -16.27 -3.97 -2.75
C GLY A 95 -16.07 -3.09 -1.52
N VAL A 96 -15.12 -3.44 -0.64
CA VAL A 96 -14.95 -2.76 0.65
C VAL A 96 -14.09 -1.51 0.48
N PRO A 97 -14.58 -0.32 0.87
CA PRO A 97 -13.78 0.91 0.81
C PRO A 97 -12.66 0.89 1.86
N LEU A 98 -11.48 1.37 1.48
CA LEU A 98 -10.33 1.49 2.36
C LEU A 98 -10.42 2.78 3.18
N LYS A 99 -10.17 2.66 4.49
CA LYS A 99 -10.02 3.77 5.44
C LYS A 99 -8.55 3.90 5.85
N HIS A 100 -8.17 5.04 6.40
CA HIS A 100 -6.84 5.26 6.94
C HIS A 100 -6.96 5.82 8.36
N GLY A 101 -6.65 5.01 9.37
CA GLY A 101 -6.84 5.40 10.77
C GLY A 101 -8.30 5.70 11.09
N ASN A 102 -8.47 6.51 12.14
CA ASN A 102 -9.76 7.07 12.54
C ASN A 102 -10.19 8.27 11.68
N MET A 103 -9.34 8.71 10.74
CA MET A 103 -9.59 9.90 9.92
C MET A 103 -10.36 9.52 8.66
N GLN A 104 -11.46 10.23 8.39
CA GLN A 104 -12.16 10.12 7.12
C GLN A 104 -11.25 10.71 6.05
N VAL A 105 -10.56 9.85 5.32
CA VAL A 105 -9.74 10.34 4.23
C VAL A 105 -10.59 10.50 2.98
N ASP A 106 -10.99 11.74 2.73
CA ASP A 106 -11.47 12.13 1.42
C ASP A 106 -10.29 12.16 0.45
N TYR A 107 -10.41 11.35 -0.60
CA TYR A 107 -9.48 11.29 -1.74
C TYR A 107 -9.17 12.66 -2.35
N PHE A 108 -10.11 13.59 -2.22
CA PHE A 108 -10.08 14.90 -2.84
C PHE A 108 -9.55 16.00 -1.91
N LEU A 109 -9.65 15.83 -0.59
CA LEU A 109 -9.36 16.90 0.39
C LEU A 109 -8.10 16.66 1.21
N THR A 110 -7.55 15.44 1.21
CA THR A 110 -6.30 15.18 1.92
C THR A 110 -5.12 15.78 1.17
N ARG A 111 -4.74 17.00 1.56
CA ARG A 111 -3.33 17.40 1.52
C ARG A 111 -2.60 16.34 2.34
N SER A 112 -1.88 15.44 1.69
CA SER A 112 -0.93 14.60 2.39
C SER A 112 0.00 15.53 3.14
N ASP A 113 -0.06 15.57 4.47
CA ASP A 113 0.90 16.32 5.26
C ASP A 113 2.28 15.85 4.83
N GLN A 114 3.02 16.73 4.16
CA GLN A 114 4.27 16.36 3.51
C GLN A 114 5.42 16.22 4.51
N GLY A 115 5.13 16.33 5.81
CA GLY A 115 6.13 16.27 6.85
C GLY A 115 6.65 14.87 7.14
N LYS A 116 7.94 14.76 7.43
CA LYS A 116 8.46 13.60 8.18
C LYS A 116 8.17 13.83 9.67
N THR A 117 7.75 12.82 10.40
CA THR A 117 7.72 12.90 11.86
C THR A 117 9.13 12.63 12.39
N LEU A 118 9.56 13.32 13.45
CA LEU A 118 10.88 13.09 14.06
C LEU A 118 11.12 11.63 14.47
N LEU A 119 10.05 10.91 14.85
CA LEU A 119 10.09 9.49 15.22
C LEU A 119 10.39 8.54 14.04
N ASP A 120 10.10 8.95 12.81
CA ASP A 120 10.35 8.13 11.62
C ASP A 120 11.76 8.25 11.07
N ILE A 121 12.48 9.29 11.49
CA ILE A 121 13.79 9.60 10.96
C ILE A 121 14.80 8.65 11.63
N PRO A 122 15.54 7.84 10.86
CA PRO A 122 16.55 6.97 11.44
C PRO A 122 17.68 7.82 12.06
N LYS A 123 18.30 7.32 13.14
CA LYS A 123 19.32 8.06 13.92
C LYS A 123 20.42 8.71 13.06
N HIS A 124 20.91 7.99 12.05
CA HIS A 124 21.96 8.51 11.16
C HIS A 124 21.50 9.70 10.30
N GLU A 125 20.21 9.74 9.90
CA GLU A 125 19.64 10.87 9.16
C GLU A 125 19.44 12.05 10.10
N LEU A 126 19.03 11.80 11.35
CA LEU A 126 18.95 12.83 12.38
C LEU A 126 20.32 13.45 12.66
N GLU A 127 21.38 12.65 12.80
CA GLU A 127 22.75 13.14 12.99
C GLU A 127 23.23 14.00 11.80
N ARG A 128 22.88 13.62 10.57
CA ARG A 128 23.17 14.43 9.37
C ARG A 128 22.43 15.77 9.42
N LEU A 129 21.15 15.77 9.80
CA LEU A 129 20.36 16.99 9.93
C LEU A 129 20.91 17.91 11.02
N MET A 130 21.37 17.36 12.14
CA MET A 130 22.02 18.13 13.20
C MET A 130 23.33 18.79 12.73
N LYS A 131 24.08 18.14 11.83
CA LYS A 131 25.28 18.74 11.22
C LYS A 131 24.94 19.87 10.23
N ILE A 132 23.80 19.79 9.54
CA ILE A 132 23.34 20.79 8.57
C ILE A 132 22.61 21.97 9.25
N ALA A 133 22.02 21.74 10.43
CA ALA A 133 21.29 22.75 11.20
C ALA A 133 21.99 24.11 11.38
N PRO A 134 23.31 24.21 11.68
CA PRO A 134 23.97 25.50 11.82
C PRO A 134 23.98 26.32 10.53
N GLU A 135 24.12 25.68 9.37
CA GLU A 135 24.13 26.36 8.06
C GLU A 135 22.74 26.90 7.73
N LYS A 136 21.71 26.08 7.96
CA LYS A 136 20.30 26.44 7.71
C LYS A 136 19.74 27.47 8.68
N ARG A 137 20.42 27.76 9.80
CA ARG A 137 20.00 28.77 10.79
C ARG A 137 19.88 30.17 10.18
N LYS A 138 20.75 30.52 9.22
CA LYS A 138 20.69 31.83 8.53
C LYS A 138 19.46 31.93 7.63
N GLU A 139 19.15 30.86 6.91
CA GLU A 139 17.94 30.78 6.08
C GLU A 139 16.67 30.80 6.94
N PHE A 140 16.67 30.11 8.07
CA PHE A 140 15.54 30.11 9.00
C PHE A 140 15.25 31.50 9.58
N LYS A 141 16.27 32.29 9.90
CA LYS A 141 16.07 33.68 10.34
C LYS A 141 15.36 34.52 9.28
N LYS A 142 15.79 34.42 8.01
CA LYS A 142 15.13 35.11 6.89
C LYS A 142 13.67 34.65 6.73
N PHE A 143 13.41 33.36 6.88
CA PHE A 143 12.05 32.80 6.86
C PHE A 143 11.18 33.37 8.00
N LEU A 144 11.72 33.49 9.22
CA LEU A 144 11.01 34.10 10.34
C LEU A 144 10.74 35.59 10.12
N GLU A 145 11.67 36.33 9.54
CA GLU A 145 11.46 37.75 9.18
C GLU A 145 10.30 37.90 8.19
N GLN A 146 10.25 37.03 7.17
CA GLN A 146 9.15 36.98 6.22
C GLN A 146 7.81 36.68 6.90
N LYS A 147 7.75 35.69 7.80
CA LYS A 147 6.50 35.31 8.51
C LYS A 147 6.07 36.32 9.57
N ARG A 148 7.00 36.97 10.28
CA ARG A 148 6.72 38.02 11.27
C ARG A 148 6.01 39.23 10.69
N SER A 149 6.25 39.54 9.41
CA SER A 149 5.51 40.60 8.71
C SER A 149 4.01 40.29 8.59
N THR A 150 3.65 39.01 8.61
CA THR A 150 2.27 38.51 8.41
C THR A 150 1.58 38.16 9.73
N GLN A 151 2.33 37.69 10.73
CA GLN A 151 1.77 37.19 12.00
C GLN A 151 2.63 37.59 13.21
N THR A 152 1.97 37.88 14.34
CA THR A 152 2.65 38.18 15.61
C THR A 152 3.02 36.87 16.32
N ILE A 153 4.32 36.62 16.50
CA ILE A 153 4.82 35.48 17.28
C ILE A 153 4.62 35.80 18.76
N LYS A 154 3.81 35.01 19.48
CA LYS A 154 3.49 35.30 20.89
C LYS A 154 4.00 34.23 21.83
N THR A 155 4.12 32.97 21.40
CA THR A 155 4.49 31.85 22.27
C THR A 155 5.68 31.04 21.74
N ARG A 156 6.24 30.20 22.62
CA ARG A 156 7.27 29.22 22.27
C ARG A 156 6.72 28.14 21.31
N ASP A 157 5.46 27.74 21.49
CA ASP A 157 4.81 26.73 20.66
C ASP A 157 4.67 27.20 19.20
N ASP A 158 4.45 28.51 18.99
CA ASP A 158 4.47 29.11 17.66
C ASP A 158 5.84 28.89 16.98
N MET A 159 6.95 29.09 17.71
CA MET A 159 8.31 28.89 17.18
C MET A 159 8.58 27.44 16.79
N ASP A 160 8.08 26.48 17.57
CA ASP A 160 8.22 25.06 17.26
C ASP A 160 7.39 24.69 16.01
N SER A 161 6.20 25.28 15.84
CA SER A 161 5.39 25.11 14.63
C SER A 161 6.06 25.70 13.37
N TYR A 162 6.68 26.88 13.46
CA TYR A 162 7.40 27.49 12.35
C TYR A 162 8.69 26.74 12.02
N ALA A 163 9.38 26.21 13.03
CA ALA A 163 10.53 25.34 12.82
C ALA A 163 10.10 24.06 12.10
N ALA A 164 8.98 23.45 12.51
CA ALA A 164 8.41 22.30 11.84
C ALA A 164 8.00 22.63 10.39
N GLU A 165 7.35 23.77 10.14
CA GLU A 165 7.02 24.23 8.78
C GLU A 165 8.28 24.40 7.92
N PHE A 166 9.32 25.08 8.44
CA PHE A 166 10.57 25.33 7.71
C PHE A 166 11.29 24.04 7.33
N TRP A 167 11.34 23.07 8.25
CA TRP A 167 11.97 21.79 8.01
C TRP A 167 11.06 20.78 7.30
N ASN A 168 9.80 21.14 7.01
CA ASN A 168 8.75 20.22 6.59
C ASN A 168 8.69 18.99 7.53
N PHE A 169 8.57 19.25 8.83
CA PHE A 169 8.20 18.27 9.84
C PHE A 169 6.76 18.49 10.28
N ASN A 170 6.11 17.40 10.71
CA ASN A 170 4.80 17.51 11.34
C ASN A 170 5.00 17.73 12.86
N PRO A 171 4.57 18.88 13.42
CA PRO A 171 4.87 19.25 14.81
C PRO A 171 4.12 18.42 15.86
N ILE A 172 3.09 17.67 15.46
CA ILE A 172 2.18 16.96 16.36
C ILE A 172 1.92 15.59 15.77
N HIS A 173 1.75 14.58 16.63
CA HIS A 173 1.41 13.16 16.40
C HIS A 173 2.59 12.19 16.56
N ALA A 174 2.63 11.58 17.76
CA ALA A 174 3.50 10.46 18.14
C ALA A 174 3.27 9.18 17.32
N HIS A 175 2.21 9.15 16.50
CA HIS A 175 1.97 8.09 15.54
C HIS A 175 2.27 8.61 14.15
N SER A 176 3.41 8.19 13.65
CA SER A 176 3.78 8.27 12.24
C SER A 176 2.63 7.77 11.36
N MET A 177 1.94 8.71 10.72
CA MET A 177 1.28 8.40 9.46
C MET A 177 2.37 8.48 8.38
N ARG A 178 3.16 7.39 8.24
CA ARG A 178 3.98 7.21 7.03
C ARG A 178 3.11 7.50 5.82
N LYS A 179 3.65 8.28 4.89
CA LYS A 179 3.03 8.75 3.64
C LYS A 179 2.50 7.59 2.77
N SER A 180 1.43 6.93 3.18
CA SER A 180 0.65 6.09 2.30
C SER A 180 -0.54 6.93 1.86
N ARG A 181 -0.69 7.13 0.55
CA ARG A 181 -1.95 7.63 0.01
C ARG A 181 -3.08 6.79 0.59
N SER A 182 -4.18 7.41 0.97
CA SER A 182 -5.29 6.81 1.71
C SER A 182 -5.77 5.45 1.22
N SER A 183 -5.73 5.20 -0.09
CA SER A 183 -6.14 3.91 -0.67
C SER A 183 -5.02 2.95 -1.03
N ILE A 184 -3.76 3.40 -1.00
CA ILE A 184 -2.58 2.65 -1.46
C ILE A 184 -2.77 2.11 -2.91
N GLY A 185 -3.75 2.63 -3.68
CA GLY A 185 -4.09 2.16 -5.03
C GLY A 185 -4.79 0.80 -5.09
N LEU A 186 -5.26 0.24 -3.97
CA LEU A 186 -5.95 -1.05 -3.94
C LEU A 186 -7.42 -0.98 -4.36
N ASN A 187 -8.17 -0.04 -3.77
CA ASN A 187 -9.56 0.23 -4.09
C ASN A 187 -9.83 1.74 -4.00
N TYR A 188 -10.66 2.27 -4.89
CA TYR A 188 -11.09 3.68 -4.91
C TYR A 188 -12.56 3.86 -4.54
N GLY A 189 -13.21 2.79 -4.05
CA GLY A 189 -14.57 2.86 -3.52
C GLY A 189 -14.67 3.86 -2.37
N LEU A 190 -15.74 4.65 -2.38
CA LEU A 190 -16.07 5.60 -1.33
C LEU A 190 -16.86 4.89 -0.21
N LYS A 191 -16.81 5.44 1.00
CA LYS A 191 -17.65 4.97 2.11
C LYS A 191 -19.12 5.25 1.80
N GLY A 192 -20.02 4.39 2.28
CA GLY A 192 -21.47 4.57 2.11
C GLY A 192 -22.04 3.89 0.86
N THR A 193 -21.21 3.15 0.11
CA THR A 193 -21.69 2.28 -0.96
C THR A 193 -22.56 1.17 -0.38
N LEU A 194 -23.76 1.02 -0.92
CA LEU A 194 -24.66 -0.10 -0.67
C LEU A 194 -24.61 -1.05 -1.86
N HIS A 195 -24.68 -2.34 -1.59
CA HIS A 195 -24.80 -3.36 -2.61
C HIS A 195 -26.24 -3.84 -2.68
N ASN A 196 -26.85 -3.74 -3.86
CA ASN A 196 -28.17 -4.31 -4.10
C ASN A 196 -28.01 -5.82 -4.37
N THR A 197 -28.67 -6.65 -3.57
CA THR A 197 -28.78 -8.10 -3.76
C THR A 197 -30.26 -8.46 -3.90
N PRO A 198 -30.62 -9.63 -4.46
CA PRO A 198 -32.02 -10.07 -4.49
C PRO A 198 -32.68 -10.07 -3.11
N ASP A 199 -31.91 -10.29 -2.04
CA ASP A 199 -32.37 -10.27 -0.64
C ASP A 199 -32.48 -8.83 -0.04
N GLY A 200 -32.24 -7.80 -0.84
CA GLY A 200 -32.26 -6.39 -0.44
C GLY A 200 -30.89 -5.71 -0.43
N MET A 201 -30.86 -4.49 0.10
CA MET A 201 -29.64 -3.67 0.18
C MET A 201 -28.78 -4.10 1.36
N ARG A 202 -27.49 -4.34 1.12
CA ARG A 202 -26.50 -4.71 2.14
C ARG A 202 -25.34 -3.73 2.16
N THR A 203 -24.85 -3.41 3.36
CA THR A 203 -23.68 -2.53 3.59
C THR A 203 -22.35 -3.28 3.50
N GLY A 204 -22.37 -4.62 3.52
CA GLY A 204 -21.19 -5.46 3.49
C GLY A 204 -21.39 -6.71 2.64
N LYS A 205 -20.29 -7.35 2.26
CA LYS A 205 -20.28 -8.55 1.44
C LYS A 205 -19.91 -9.77 2.28
N ILE A 206 -20.66 -10.86 2.07
CA ILE A 206 -20.35 -12.17 2.65
C ILE A 206 -19.36 -12.86 1.71
N VAL A 207 -18.25 -13.34 2.26
CA VAL A 207 -17.12 -13.87 1.49
C VAL A 207 -16.59 -15.13 2.15
N PRO A 208 -16.25 -16.17 1.38
CA PRO A 208 -15.61 -17.36 1.92
C PRO A 208 -14.19 -17.04 2.42
N GLY A 209 -13.84 -17.59 3.58
CA GLY A 209 -12.52 -17.50 4.19
C GLY A 209 -12.14 -18.78 4.91
N ARG A 210 -10.89 -18.89 5.33
CA ARG A 210 -10.38 -20.02 6.14
C ARG A 210 -9.70 -19.50 7.40
N VAL A 211 -9.95 -20.14 8.53
CA VAL A 211 -9.27 -19.77 9.79
C VAL A 211 -7.83 -20.26 9.72
N VAL A 212 -6.85 -19.36 9.84
CA VAL A 212 -5.42 -19.68 9.77
C VAL A 212 -4.87 -20.06 11.14
N ASN A 213 -5.37 -19.43 12.20
CA ASN A 213 -4.99 -19.74 13.58
C ASN A 213 -6.21 -19.59 14.52
N GLY A 214 -6.43 -20.60 15.36
CA GLY A 214 -7.58 -20.73 16.27
C GLY A 214 -7.33 -20.15 17.67
N GLY A 215 -6.59 -19.05 17.77
CA GLY A 215 -6.35 -18.38 19.06
C GLY A 215 -7.66 -17.94 19.75
N ILE A 216 -7.65 -17.92 21.08
CA ILE A 216 -8.82 -17.72 21.95
C ILE A 216 -9.41 -16.31 21.86
N GLU A 217 -8.57 -15.29 21.59
CA GLU A 217 -9.00 -13.88 21.59
C GLU A 217 -9.06 -13.28 20.18
N ASN A 218 -8.12 -13.63 19.30
CA ASN A 218 -8.07 -13.13 17.93
C ASN A 218 -7.79 -14.28 16.94
N ARG A 219 -8.79 -14.59 16.10
CA ARG A 219 -8.62 -15.55 15.01
C ARG A 219 -8.12 -14.83 13.77
N ALA A 220 -6.96 -15.26 13.29
CA ALA A 220 -6.46 -14.87 11.98
C ALA A 220 -7.22 -15.66 10.91
N VAL A 221 -7.80 -14.98 9.93
CA VAL A 221 -8.57 -15.59 8.85
C VAL A 221 -8.00 -15.17 7.51
N GLY A 222 -7.79 -16.13 6.61
CA GLY A 222 -7.42 -15.88 5.23
C GLY A 222 -8.64 -15.55 4.39
N ILE A 223 -8.75 -14.31 3.89
CA ILE A 223 -9.84 -13.85 3.03
C ILE A 223 -9.22 -13.17 1.81
N ALA A 224 -9.60 -13.59 0.59
CA ALA A 224 -9.13 -12.99 -0.67
C ALA A 224 -7.60 -12.92 -0.86
N GLY A 225 -6.82 -13.71 -0.10
CA GLY A 225 -5.35 -13.67 -0.12
C GLY A 225 -4.73 -12.61 0.80
N PHE A 226 -5.53 -12.04 1.71
CA PHE A 226 -5.14 -11.22 2.85
C PHE A 226 -5.39 -11.98 4.15
N VAL A 227 -4.65 -11.62 5.20
CA VAL A 227 -4.91 -12.09 6.55
C VAL A 227 -5.73 -11.02 7.26
N ALA A 228 -6.92 -11.40 7.70
CA ALA A 228 -7.88 -10.58 8.40
C ALA A 228 -7.95 -10.98 9.88
N GLU A 229 -8.35 -10.04 10.71
CA GLU A 229 -8.69 -10.29 12.11
C GLU A 229 -10.19 -10.54 12.20
N SER A 230 -10.59 -11.66 12.81
CA SER A 230 -12.00 -11.95 13.00
C SER A 230 -12.43 -11.80 14.45
N SER A 231 -13.41 -10.92 14.68
CA SER A 231 -14.11 -10.83 15.95
C SER A 231 -15.10 -11.99 16.05
N HIS A 232 -14.79 -12.99 16.87
CA HIS A 232 -15.68 -14.12 17.12
C HIS A 232 -16.56 -13.81 18.34
N ARG A 233 -17.88 -14.00 18.23
CA ARG A 233 -18.75 -14.06 19.41
C ARG A 233 -18.60 -15.46 20.00
N ARG A 234 -17.97 -15.57 21.17
CA ARG A 234 -17.86 -16.85 21.91
C ARG A 234 -19.25 -17.46 22.05
N MET A 235 -19.53 -18.60 21.40
CA MET A 235 -20.53 -19.56 21.85
C MET A 235 -20.17 -20.96 21.38
N GLY A 236 -20.21 -21.92 22.31
CA GLY A 236 -20.21 -23.37 22.04
C GLY A 236 -18.82 -23.98 21.87
N ALA A 237 -18.36 -24.71 22.87
CA ALA A 237 -17.11 -25.47 22.86
C ALA A 237 -17.15 -26.62 21.84
N GLN A 238 -16.80 -26.36 20.58
CA GLN A 238 -16.34 -27.36 19.62
C GLN A 238 -15.35 -26.73 18.62
N ASP A 239 -14.27 -26.16 19.13
CA ASP A 239 -13.11 -25.82 18.28
C ASP A 239 -12.32 -27.08 17.99
N SER A 240 -12.80 -27.88 17.04
CA SER A 240 -11.96 -28.94 16.47
C SER A 240 -10.82 -28.28 15.66
N PRO A 241 -9.56 -28.74 15.79
CA PRO A 241 -8.45 -28.25 14.99
C PRO A 241 -8.65 -28.49 13.47
N LEU A 242 -9.66 -29.28 13.09
CA LEU A 242 -10.10 -29.51 11.71
C LEU A 242 -10.78 -28.28 11.09
N ALA A 243 -11.42 -27.42 11.89
CA ALA A 243 -12.09 -26.20 11.42
C ALA A 243 -11.13 -25.15 10.81
N VAL A 244 -9.83 -25.27 11.06
CA VAL A 244 -8.76 -24.43 10.47
C VAL A 244 -8.67 -24.66 8.96
N ARG A 245 -9.07 -25.84 8.47
CA ARG A 245 -9.04 -26.15 7.03
C ARG A 245 -10.34 -25.81 6.32
N ASP A 246 -11.46 -25.74 7.03
CA ASP A 246 -12.75 -25.58 6.36
C ASP A 246 -13.02 -24.16 5.91
N VAL A 247 -13.76 -24.05 4.81
CA VAL A 247 -14.20 -22.76 4.27
C VAL A 247 -15.43 -22.32 5.06
N GLN A 248 -15.31 -21.18 5.73
CA GLN A 248 -16.41 -20.56 6.47
C GLN A 248 -16.80 -19.24 5.81
N GLN A 249 -18.03 -18.78 6.07
CA GLN A 249 -18.51 -17.50 5.54
C GLN A 249 -18.21 -16.37 6.53
N PHE A 250 -17.67 -15.27 6.00
CA PHE A 250 -17.35 -14.08 6.78
C PHE A 250 -18.00 -12.85 6.17
N LEU A 251 -18.61 -12.02 7.01
CA LEU A 251 -19.08 -10.70 6.66
C LEU A 251 -17.94 -9.71 6.87
N ILE A 252 -17.54 -9.02 5.80
CA ILE A 252 -16.48 -8.01 5.85
C ILE A 252 -17.11 -6.66 6.18
N ARG A 253 -16.65 -6.03 7.27
CA ARG A 253 -17.20 -4.75 7.75
C ARG A 253 -16.41 -3.55 7.26
N SER A 254 -15.09 -3.65 7.29
CA SER A 254 -14.20 -2.56 6.91
C SER A 254 -12.81 -3.07 6.55
N ALA A 255 -12.09 -2.26 5.77
CA ALA A 255 -10.68 -2.44 5.52
C ALA A 255 -9.95 -1.14 5.82
N GLU A 256 -8.80 -1.24 6.47
CA GLU A 256 -7.97 -0.12 6.86
C GLU A 256 -6.54 -0.30 6.34
N ALA A 257 -5.95 0.78 5.86
CA ALA A 257 -4.55 0.87 5.47
C ALA A 257 -3.70 1.34 6.66
N ASP A 258 -2.92 0.42 7.23
CA ASP A 258 -2.00 0.63 8.35
C ASP A 258 -0.57 0.89 7.84
N THR A 259 0.25 1.59 8.63
CA THR A 259 1.65 1.90 8.28
C THR A 259 2.60 0.80 8.80
N PRO A 260 3.51 0.24 7.99
CA PRO A 260 3.85 0.54 6.59
C PRO A 260 3.08 -0.32 5.57
N CYS A 261 2.04 0.25 4.96
CA CYS A 261 1.30 -0.30 3.82
C CYS A 261 0.75 -1.72 4.04
N ARG A 262 0.26 -2.01 5.24
CA ARG A 262 -0.48 -3.25 5.53
C ARG A 262 -1.97 -2.98 5.42
N VAL A 263 -2.73 -4.00 5.02
CA VAL A 263 -4.19 -3.91 4.99
C VAL A 263 -4.74 -4.72 6.15
N ARG A 264 -5.43 -4.05 7.07
CA ARG A 264 -6.16 -4.68 8.16
C ARG A 264 -7.61 -4.81 7.73
N ILE A 265 -8.11 -6.05 7.65
CA ILE A 265 -9.51 -6.33 7.32
C ILE A 265 -10.22 -6.77 8.59
N GLN A 266 -11.34 -6.13 8.90
CA GLN A 266 -12.22 -6.51 9.99
C GLN A 266 -13.32 -7.41 9.45
N ALA A 267 -13.31 -8.67 9.88
CA ALA A 267 -14.28 -9.69 9.46
C ALA A 267 -15.07 -10.24 10.66
N SER A 268 -16.36 -10.48 10.48
CA SER A 268 -17.19 -11.19 11.47
C SER A 268 -17.67 -12.51 10.86
N SER A 269 -17.51 -13.61 11.59
CA SER A 269 -18.06 -14.91 11.17
C SER A 269 -19.58 -14.80 11.00
N VAL A 270 -20.11 -15.34 9.91
CA VAL A 270 -21.55 -15.50 9.69
C VAL A 270 -21.91 -16.92 10.11
N GLN A 271 -22.82 -17.04 11.07
CA GLN A 271 -23.43 -18.33 11.38
C GLN A 271 -24.68 -18.48 10.49
N HIS A 272 -24.86 -19.70 9.97
CA HIS A 272 -26.14 -20.14 9.42
C HIS A 272 -27.05 -20.59 10.57
#